data_AF-A7TBU0-F1
#
_entry.id   AF-A7TBU0-F1
#
_cell.length_a   1.000
_cell.length_b   1.000
_cell.length_c   1.000
_cell.angle_alpha   90.00
_cell.angle_beta   90.00
_cell.angle_gamma   90.00
#
_symmetry.space_group_name_H-M   'P 1'
#
loop_
_entity.id
_entity.type
_entity.pdbx_description
1 polymer ?
#
loop_
_entity_poly.entity_id
_entity_poly.type
_entity_poly.pdbx_seq_one_letter_code
_entity_poly.pdbx_strand_id
1 'polypeptide(L)'
;MRFVRGFVARQKGGNIDSYNAGFSVIPELQVAMNIFVNNINVLPKQGTTCFDVADFVHDVFLQALNETLFEMRKDAKFPIDSKPFLGTYQVTQIQALTQRQLNFTAVIEQDGEKLLVIPKANPRGGFALTYIGKPLLFQGEAFSGLGGSCVSSHLGLFGMVKFDPPDAQGFSPGFSAACWKVFAKRITGSSTYESRDHSIVEPRLDDGPSFFSLV
;
A
#
# COMPACT_ATOMS: atom_id res chain seq x y z
N MET A 1 6.72 1.05 -25.53
CA MET A 1 5.70 0.82 -24.48
C MET A 1 4.81 -0.31 -24.96
N ARG A 2 4.54 -1.29 -24.10
CA ARG A 2 3.73 -2.47 -24.40
C ARG A 2 2.82 -2.77 -23.21
N PHE A 3 1.63 -3.31 -23.47
CA PHE A 3 0.76 -3.83 -22.42
C PHE A 3 1.00 -5.33 -22.26
N VAL A 4 1.31 -5.76 -21.05
CA VAL A 4 1.54 -7.17 -20.73
C VAL A 4 0.71 -7.52 -19.50
N ARG A 5 -0.26 -8.44 -19.66
CA ARG A 5 -1.15 -8.93 -18.59
C ARG A 5 -1.80 -7.82 -17.73
N GLY A 6 -2.23 -6.73 -18.38
CA GLY A 6 -2.88 -5.60 -17.72
C GLY A 6 -1.93 -4.53 -17.15
N PHE A 7 -0.61 -4.73 -17.25
CA PHE A 7 0.40 -3.77 -16.81
C PHE A 7 1.05 -3.05 -18.00
N VAL A 8 1.52 -1.82 -17.78
CA VAL A 8 2.25 -1.03 -18.78
C VAL A 8 3.74 -1.30 -18.64
N ALA A 9 4.28 -2.15 -19.52
CA ALA A 9 5.72 -2.36 -19.65
C ALA A 9 6.36 -1.22 -20.45
N ARG A 10 7.30 -0.52 -19.83
CA ARG A 10 8.15 0.50 -20.45
C ARG A 10 9.48 -0.12 -20.81
N GLN A 11 9.66 -0.32 -22.12
CA GLN A 11 10.84 -0.96 -22.67
C GLN A 11 11.67 0.01 -23.51
N LYS A 12 12.99 -0.13 -23.43
CA LYS A 12 13.97 0.53 -24.31
C LYS A 12 15.10 -0.45 -24.61
N GLY A 13 15.54 -0.50 -25.86
CA GLY A 13 16.62 -1.40 -26.25
C GLY A 13 17.56 -0.75 -27.25
N GLY A 14 18.63 -1.46 -27.54
CA GLY A 14 19.65 -1.07 -28.49
C GLY A 14 20.42 -2.29 -28.99
N ASN A 15 21.01 -2.14 -30.17
CA ASN A 15 21.76 -3.20 -30.83
C ASN A 15 23.14 -2.68 -31.26
N ILE A 16 24.13 -3.58 -31.19
CA ILE A 16 25.45 -3.39 -31.79
C ILE A 16 25.76 -4.70 -32.52
N ASP A 17 25.84 -4.67 -33.84
CA ASP A 17 26.01 -5.87 -34.68
C ASP A 17 25.00 -6.98 -34.34
N SER A 18 25.47 -8.15 -33.93
CA SER A 18 24.64 -9.29 -33.48
C SER A 18 24.23 -9.23 -32.01
N TYR A 19 24.74 -8.26 -31.25
CA TYR A 19 24.43 -8.08 -29.83
C TYR A 19 23.16 -7.25 -29.68
N ASN A 20 22.29 -7.68 -28.77
CA ASN A 20 21.05 -6.98 -28.48
C ASN A 20 20.89 -6.80 -26.97
N ALA A 21 20.54 -5.59 -26.53
CA ALA A 21 20.26 -5.29 -25.13
C ALA A 21 18.91 -4.60 -24.99
N GLY A 22 18.22 -4.91 -23.89
CA GLY A 22 16.90 -4.37 -23.57
C GLY A 22 16.78 -4.07 -22.08
N PHE A 23 16.15 -2.95 -21.76
CA PHE A 23 15.67 -2.61 -20.44
C PHE A 23 14.15 -2.64 -20.46
N SER A 24 13.56 -3.22 -19.42
CA SER A 24 12.12 -3.25 -19.25
C SER A 24 11.75 -2.92 -17.82
N VAL A 25 10.74 -2.06 -17.64
CA VAL A 25 10.24 -1.62 -16.34
C VAL A 25 8.72 -1.72 -16.30
N ILE A 26 8.19 -2.25 -15.20
CA ILE A 26 6.78 -2.17 -14.84
C ILE A 26 6.70 -1.33 -13.57
N PRO A 27 6.48 -0.01 -13.67
CA PRO A 27 6.52 0.91 -12.54
C PRO A 27 5.54 0.55 -11.43
N GLU A 28 4.35 0.08 -11.78
CA GLU A 28 3.27 -0.29 -10.85
C GLU A 28 3.69 -1.41 -9.91
N LEU A 29 4.58 -2.30 -10.36
CA LEU A 29 5.09 -3.42 -9.58
C LEU A 29 6.48 -3.15 -8.99
N GLN A 30 7.08 -1.99 -9.28
CA GLN A 30 8.47 -1.68 -8.94
C GLN A 30 9.46 -2.74 -9.46
N VAL A 31 9.15 -3.36 -10.59
CA VAL A 31 9.96 -4.41 -11.22
C VAL A 31 10.71 -3.80 -12.39
N ALA A 32 12.01 -4.09 -12.46
CA ALA A 32 12.86 -3.75 -13.60
C ALA A 32 13.75 -4.93 -13.98
N MET A 33 14.04 -5.07 -15.27
CA MET A 33 14.93 -6.10 -15.79
C MET A 33 15.84 -5.55 -16.89
N ASN A 34 17.06 -6.06 -16.93
CA ASN A 34 18.01 -5.88 -18.01
C ASN A 34 18.19 -7.21 -18.74
N ILE A 35 18.20 -7.17 -20.06
CA ILE A 35 18.34 -8.35 -20.91
C ILE A 35 19.51 -8.09 -21.85
N PHE A 36 20.46 -9.02 -21.87
CA PHE A 36 21.63 -8.98 -22.74
C PHE A 36 21.68 -10.27 -23.56
N VAL A 37 21.62 -10.12 -24.88
CA VAL A 37 21.68 -11.20 -25.86
C VAL A 37 22.97 -11.04 -26.64
N ASN A 38 23.87 -12.02 -26.52
CA ASN A 38 25.19 -11.99 -27.15
C ASN A 38 25.15 -12.27 -28.66
N ASN A 39 24.15 -12.98 -29.14
CA ASN A 39 24.00 -13.26 -30.57
C ASN A 39 22.55 -13.51 -30.95
N ILE A 40 21.91 -12.52 -31.56
CA ILE A 40 20.53 -12.62 -32.06
C ILE A 40 20.38 -13.67 -33.18
N ASN A 41 21.47 -13.98 -33.90
CA ASN A 41 21.45 -14.92 -35.02
C ASN A 41 21.54 -16.40 -34.57
N VAL A 42 21.84 -16.65 -33.28
CA VAL A 42 21.85 -18.01 -32.71
C VAL A 42 20.44 -18.48 -32.34
N LEU A 43 19.49 -17.56 -32.20
CA LEU A 43 18.09 -17.93 -32.00
C LEU A 43 17.49 -18.30 -33.36
N PRO A 44 17.06 -19.58 -33.55
CA PRO A 44 16.71 -20.12 -34.86
C PRO A 44 15.49 -19.46 -35.52
N LYS A 45 14.74 -18.65 -34.77
CA LYS A 45 13.73 -17.75 -35.31
C LYS A 45 14.36 -16.36 -35.50
N GLN A 46 14.76 -16.07 -36.73
CA GLN A 46 15.11 -14.72 -37.18
C GLN A 46 14.03 -13.74 -36.69
N GLY A 47 14.39 -12.88 -35.74
CA GLY A 47 13.46 -11.90 -35.15
C GLY A 47 13.19 -12.05 -33.65
N THR A 48 13.81 -13.01 -32.96
CA THR A 48 13.73 -13.05 -31.48
C THR A 48 14.61 -11.94 -30.90
N THR A 49 14.00 -10.82 -30.52
CA THR A 49 14.66 -9.63 -29.96
C THR A 49 14.78 -9.73 -28.44
N CYS A 50 15.57 -8.83 -27.83
CA CYS A 50 15.57 -8.67 -26.37
C CYS A 50 14.18 -8.38 -25.79
N PHE A 51 13.27 -7.79 -26.60
CA PHE A 51 11.90 -7.51 -26.19
C PHE A 51 11.03 -8.76 -26.16
N ASP A 52 11.25 -9.72 -27.05
CA ASP A 52 10.52 -11.00 -27.01
C ASP A 52 10.93 -11.84 -25.80
N VAL A 53 12.22 -11.77 -25.42
CA VAL A 53 12.69 -12.34 -24.15
C VAL A 53 12.05 -11.61 -22.97
N ALA A 54 11.96 -10.27 -23.01
CA ALA A 54 11.31 -9.49 -21.95
C ALA A 54 9.85 -9.88 -21.78
N ASP A 55 9.12 -10.01 -22.88
CA ASP A 55 7.69 -10.35 -22.88
C ASP A 55 7.47 -11.77 -22.37
N PHE A 56 8.32 -12.74 -22.76
CA PHE A 56 8.30 -14.08 -22.19
C PHE A 56 8.54 -14.07 -20.67
N VAL A 57 9.58 -13.35 -20.22
CA VAL A 57 9.88 -13.26 -18.79
C VAL A 57 8.73 -12.59 -18.04
N HIS A 58 8.16 -11.51 -18.56
CA HIS A 58 6.98 -10.90 -17.96
C HIS A 58 5.79 -11.86 -17.89
N ASP A 59 5.47 -12.59 -18.96
CA ASP A 59 4.32 -13.49 -18.96
C ASP A 59 4.44 -14.56 -17.88
N VAL A 60 5.62 -15.16 -17.73
CA VAL A 60 5.88 -16.19 -16.71
C VAL A 60 5.95 -15.57 -15.31
N PHE A 61 6.71 -14.49 -15.16
CA PHE A 61 6.97 -13.86 -13.87
C PHE A 61 5.73 -13.20 -13.29
N LEU A 62 4.95 -12.48 -14.10
CA LEU A 62 3.73 -11.81 -13.65
C LEU A 62 2.66 -12.82 -13.23
N GLN A 63 2.56 -13.96 -13.92
CA GLN A 63 1.68 -15.03 -13.51
C GLN A 63 2.11 -15.60 -12.14
N ALA A 64 3.39 -15.99 -12.02
CA ALA A 64 3.91 -16.52 -10.76
C ALA A 64 3.80 -15.52 -9.61
N LEU A 65 4.06 -14.23 -9.86
CA LEU A 65 3.83 -13.17 -8.88
C LEU A 65 2.37 -13.07 -8.48
N ASN A 66 1.43 -13.06 -9.43
CA ASN A 66 0.02 -12.91 -9.13
C ASN A 66 -0.50 -14.10 -8.31
N GLU A 67 -0.13 -15.33 -8.69
CA GLU A 67 -0.46 -16.53 -7.93
C GLU A 67 0.15 -16.49 -6.53
N THR A 68 1.44 -16.13 -6.41
CA THR A 68 2.13 -16.03 -5.12
C THR A 68 1.50 -14.95 -4.24
N LEU A 69 1.22 -13.77 -4.77
CA LEU A 69 0.58 -12.67 -4.03
C LEU A 69 -0.84 -13.04 -3.61
N PHE A 70 -1.58 -13.77 -4.44
CA PHE A 70 -2.91 -14.25 -4.12
C PHE A 70 -2.88 -15.31 -3.00
N GLU A 71 -2.00 -16.30 -3.09
CA GLU A 71 -1.82 -17.31 -2.04
C GLU A 71 -1.32 -16.68 -0.73
N MET A 72 -0.33 -15.76 -0.80
CA MET A 72 0.14 -15.00 0.36
C MET A 72 -1.00 -14.22 1.03
N ARG A 73 -1.93 -13.65 0.25
CA ARG A 73 -3.10 -12.94 0.78
C ARG A 73 -4.16 -13.85 1.40
N LYS A 74 -4.24 -15.13 1.05
CA LYS A 74 -5.23 -16.04 1.67
C LYS A 74 -4.89 -16.34 3.13
N ASP A 75 -3.62 -16.52 3.42
CA ASP A 75 -3.13 -16.85 4.76
C ASP A 75 -2.56 -15.66 5.52
N ALA A 76 -2.63 -14.47 4.92
CA ALA A 76 -2.21 -13.19 5.46
C ALA A 76 -2.84 -12.96 6.84
N LYS A 77 -1.99 -13.00 7.88
CA LYS A 77 -2.36 -12.68 9.26
C LYS A 77 -1.45 -11.58 9.78
N PHE A 78 -1.99 -10.76 10.68
CA PHE A 78 -1.17 -9.78 11.37
C PHE A 78 0.00 -10.50 12.08
N PRO A 79 1.24 -10.03 11.92
CA PRO A 79 2.43 -10.79 12.32
C PRO A 79 2.63 -10.91 13.84
N ILE A 80 1.86 -10.17 14.63
CA ILE A 80 1.85 -10.21 16.10
C ILE A 80 0.39 -10.23 16.60
N ASP A 81 0.17 -10.48 17.89
CA ASP A 81 -1.17 -10.31 18.47
C ASP A 81 -1.64 -8.87 18.27
N SER A 82 -2.71 -8.70 17.48
CA SER A 82 -3.27 -7.40 17.13
C SER A 82 -4.15 -6.82 18.24
N LYS A 83 -4.68 -7.69 19.12
CA LYS A 83 -5.66 -7.34 20.16
C LYS A 83 -5.28 -6.10 20.99
N PRO A 84 -4.01 -5.90 21.39
CA PRO A 84 -3.63 -4.70 22.15
C PRO A 84 -3.85 -3.38 21.41
N PHE A 85 -3.87 -3.40 20.08
CA PHE A 85 -3.94 -2.19 19.24
C PHE A 85 -5.36 -1.89 18.75
N LEU A 86 -6.29 -2.86 18.82
CA LEU A 86 -7.65 -2.73 18.29
C LEU A 86 -8.58 -1.99 19.25
N GLY A 87 -9.43 -1.10 18.72
CA GLY A 87 -10.44 -0.40 19.50
C GLY A 87 -10.69 1.03 19.05
N THR A 88 -11.43 1.78 19.85
CA THR A 88 -11.73 3.19 19.55
C THR A 88 -10.75 4.12 20.26
N TYR A 89 -10.22 5.08 19.52
CA TYR A 89 -9.27 6.08 19.99
C TYR A 89 -9.81 7.48 19.74
N GLN A 90 -9.59 8.36 20.71
CA GLN A 90 -9.70 9.80 20.53
C GLN A 90 -8.36 10.31 20.00
N VAL A 91 -8.37 10.85 18.79
CA VAL A 91 -7.19 11.31 18.06
C VAL A 91 -7.15 12.83 18.03
N THR A 92 -6.00 13.39 18.35
CA THR A 92 -5.65 14.80 18.22
C THR A 92 -4.55 14.93 17.18
N GLN A 93 -4.84 15.65 16.09
CA GLN A 93 -3.88 15.99 15.05
C GLN A 93 -3.58 17.48 15.09
N ILE A 94 -2.30 17.84 15.02
CA ILE A 94 -1.86 19.23 14.94
C ILE A 94 -1.41 19.51 13.52
N GLN A 95 -2.13 20.38 12.80
CA GLN A 95 -1.71 20.79 11.45
C GLN A 95 -0.36 21.51 11.50
N ALA A 96 0.60 21.03 10.71
CA ALA A 96 1.98 21.53 10.77
C ALA A 96 2.11 23.02 10.45
N LEU A 97 1.31 23.52 9.50
CA LEU A 97 1.36 24.92 9.02
C LEU A 97 0.55 25.88 9.89
N THR A 98 -0.68 25.51 10.26
CA THR A 98 -1.62 26.41 10.96
C THR A 98 -1.56 26.28 12.49
N GLN A 99 -0.87 25.26 13.01
CA GLN A 99 -0.92 24.83 14.41
C GLN A 99 -2.34 24.54 14.94
N ARG A 100 -3.34 24.45 14.06
CA ARG A 100 -4.71 24.15 14.46
C ARG A 100 -4.79 22.70 14.94
N GLN A 101 -5.44 22.50 16.08
CA GLN A 101 -5.75 21.18 16.61
C GLN A 101 -7.07 20.68 16.03
N LEU A 102 -7.04 19.46 15.51
CA LEU A 102 -8.20 18.72 15.04
C LEU A 102 -8.38 17.50 15.92
N ASN A 103 -9.56 17.39 16.55
CA ASN A 103 -9.90 16.28 17.41
C ASN A 103 -10.98 15.45 16.73
N PHE A 104 -10.74 14.16 16.59
CA PHE A 104 -11.70 13.23 16.00
C PHE A 104 -11.58 11.84 16.63
N THR A 105 -12.63 11.06 16.54
CA THR A 105 -12.62 9.66 16.99
C THR A 105 -12.29 8.75 15.82
N ALA A 106 -11.39 7.80 16.03
CA ALA A 106 -11.03 6.78 15.05
C ALA A 106 -11.19 5.37 15.63
N VAL A 107 -11.53 4.42 14.79
CA VAL A 107 -11.56 2.99 15.13
C VAL A 107 -10.35 2.34 14.48
N ILE A 108 -9.65 1.50 15.25
CA ILE A 108 -8.59 0.64 14.75
C ILE A 108 -9.12 -0.78 14.61
N GLU A 109 -9.10 -1.29 13.38
CA GLU A 109 -9.55 -2.63 13.02
C GLU A 109 -8.41 -3.38 12.32
N GLN A 110 -8.42 -4.71 12.39
CA GLN A 110 -7.47 -5.54 11.66
C GLN A 110 -8.03 -5.86 10.28
N ASP A 111 -7.21 -5.66 9.25
CA ASP A 111 -7.49 -6.06 7.87
C ASP A 111 -6.27 -6.82 7.32
N GLY A 112 -6.36 -8.16 7.32
CA GLY A 112 -5.26 -9.05 6.95
C GLY A 112 -3.98 -8.79 7.75
N GLU A 113 -2.94 -8.34 7.05
CA GLU A 113 -1.59 -8.03 7.59
C GLU A 113 -1.45 -6.58 8.09
N LYS A 114 -2.48 -5.74 7.97
CA LYS A 114 -2.45 -4.33 8.37
C LYS A 114 -3.48 -4.04 9.47
N LEU A 115 -3.25 -2.96 10.21
CA LEU A 115 -4.30 -2.34 11.03
C LEU A 115 -4.81 -1.09 10.32
N LEU A 116 -6.12 -0.97 10.13
CA LEU A 116 -6.73 0.20 9.54
C LEU A 116 -7.18 1.15 10.64
N VAL A 117 -6.76 2.42 10.53
CA VAL A 117 -7.23 3.49 11.41
C VAL A 117 -8.23 4.35 10.65
N ILE A 118 -9.51 4.18 10.99
CA ILE A 118 -10.65 4.75 10.27
C ILE A 118 -11.32 5.82 11.13
N PRO A 119 -11.31 7.10 10.72
CA PRO A 119 -12.06 8.15 11.40
C PRO A 119 -13.57 7.89 11.33
N LYS A 120 -14.27 7.92 12.48
CA LYS A 120 -15.74 7.73 12.52
C LYS A 120 -16.50 8.76 11.68
N ALA A 121 -16.01 9.99 11.63
CA ALA A 121 -16.64 11.07 10.88
C ALA A 121 -16.44 10.98 9.35
N ASN A 122 -15.39 10.29 8.90
CA ASN A 122 -15.10 10.12 7.48
C ASN A 122 -14.51 8.73 7.23
N PRO A 123 -15.36 7.71 7.00
CA PRO A 123 -14.91 6.34 6.81
C PRO A 123 -14.17 6.11 5.48
N ARG A 124 -14.15 7.12 4.59
CA ARG A 124 -13.40 7.07 3.31
C ARG A 124 -11.96 7.57 3.45
N GLY A 125 -11.58 8.14 4.60
CA GLY A 125 -10.21 8.55 4.89
C GLY A 125 -9.58 7.66 5.96
N GLY A 126 -8.26 7.75 6.12
CA GLY A 126 -7.56 7.05 7.20
C GLY A 126 -6.10 6.75 6.87
N PHE A 127 -5.52 5.86 7.67
CA PHE A 127 -4.18 5.31 7.43
C PHE A 127 -4.11 3.84 7.81
N ALA A 128 -3.34 3.09 7.06
CA ALA A 128 -3.02 1.70 7.32
C ALA A 128 -1.70 1.63 8.09
N LEU A 129 -1.61 0.69 9.03
CA LEU A 129 -0.44 0.45 9.86
C LEU A 129 0.12 -0.92 9.54
N THR A 130 1.39 -0.94 9.13
CA THR A 130 2.13 -2.17 8.84
C THR A 130 3.18 -2.39 9.92
N TYR A 131 3.26 -3.59 10.47
CA TYR A 131 4.28 -3.94 11.44
C TYR A 131 5.65 -4.10 10.77
N ILE A 132 6.69 -3.49 11.34
CA ILE A 132 8.05 -3.46 10.75
C ILE A 132 9.09 -4.24 11.55
N GLY A 133 8.67 -5.20 12.39
CA GLY A 133 9.58 -6.03 13.18
C GLY A 133 10.16 -5.34 14.42
N LYS A 134 9.70 -4.13 14.76
CA LYS A 134 10.10 -3.43 16.00
C LYS A 134 8.94 -3.38 16.98
N PRO A 135 9.13 -3.75 18.26
CA PRO A 135 8.05 -3.73 19.24
C PRO A 135 7.34 -2.37 19.31
N LEU A 136 6.00 -2.40 19.26
CA LEU A 136 5.11 -1.24 19.38
C LEU A 136 5.27 -0.19 18.26
N LEU A 137 6.01 -0.48 17.20
CA LEU A 137 6.32 0.47 16.16
C LEU A 137 5.80 -0.01 14.81
N PHE A 138 5.03 0.85 14.15
CA PHE A 138 4.36 0.56 12.90
C PHE A 138 4.69 1.64 11.87
N GLN A 139 4.74 1.24 10.61
CA GLN A 139 4.81 2.14 9.48
C GLN A 139 3.39 2.49 9.06
N GLY A 140 3.05 3.77 9.13
CA GLY A 140 1.78 4.31 8.72
C GLY A 140 1.80 4.75 7.26
N GLU A 141 0.76 4.39 6.53
CA GLU A 141 0.52 4.76 5.14
C GLU A 141 -0.89 5.36 5.02
N ALA A 142 -1.02 6.60 4.57
CA ALA A 142 -2.33 7.20 4.37
C ALA A 142 -3.00 6.59 3.12
N PHE A 143 -4.18 6.00 3.28
CA PHE A 143 -5.04 5.69 2.14
C PHE A 143 -5.98 6.89 1.96
N SER A 144 -5.68 7.74 1.00
CA SER A 144 -6.51 8.91 0.79
C SER A 144 -7.80 8.56 0.04
N GLY A 145 -8.95 8.72 0.69
CA GLY A 145 -10.18 9.04 -0.02
C GLY A 145 -10.05 10.40 -0.70
N LEU A 146 -10.48 10.48 -1.97
CA LEU A 146 -10.65 11.68 -2.82
C LEU A 146 -10.05 12.97 -2.23
N GLY A 147 -8.75 13.21 -2.47
CA GLY A 147 -8.08 14.47 -2.12
C GLY A 147 -6.70 14.35 -1.47
N GLY A 148 -6.21 13.15 -1.16
CA GLY A 148 -4.78 13.00 -0.86
C GLY A 148 -3.97 13.22 -2.12
N SER A 149 -2.97 14.09 -2.05
CA SER A 149 -2.12 14.35 -3.19
C SER A 149 -1.44 13.04 -3.60
N CYS A 150 -1.50 12.70 -4.89
CA CYS A 150 -0.77 11.56 -5.46
C CYS A 150 0.72 11.60 -5.07
N VAL A 151 1.23 12.78 -4.76
CA VAL A 151 2.57 13.05 -4.23
C VAL A 151 2.87 12.27 -2.95
N SER A 152 1.93 12.17 -2.00
CA SER A 152 2.18 11.45 -0.74
C SER A 152 2.33 9.94 -0.94
N SER A 153 1.50 9.35 -1.81
CA SER A 153 1.59 7.96 -2.26
C SER A 153 2.82 7.71 -3.13
N HIS A 154 3.18 8.65 -4.02
CA HIS A 154 4.37 8.54 -4.90
C HIS A 154 5.70 8.77 -4.19
N LEU A 155 5.74 9.60 -3.14
CA LEU A 155 6.95 9.85 -2.36
C LEU A 155 7.17 8.78 -1.27
N GLY A 156 6.22 7.86 -1.06
CA GLY A 156 6.30 6.89 0.03
C GLY A 156 6.48 7.59 1.38
N LEU A 157 5.75 8.69 1.62
CA LEU A 157 5.85 9.42 2.87
C LEU A 157 5.13 8.65 3.97
N PHE A 158 5.86 7.70 4.56
CA PHE A 158 5.40 6.89 5.67
C PHE A 158 5.65 7.60 7.00
N GLY A 159 4.64 7.60 7.86
CA GLY A 159 4.76 8.09 9.23
C GLY A 159 5.08 6.94 10.17
N MET A 160 6.05 7.10 11.07
CA MET A 160 6.26 6.13 12.14
C MET A 160 5.21 6.33 13.24
N VAL A 161 4.45 5.28 13.55
CA VAL A 161 3.45 5.26 14.60
C VAL A 161 3.95 4.38 15.74
N LYS A 162 4.10 4.98 16.92
CA LYS A 162 4.52 4.30 18.15
C LYS A 162 3.34 4.16 19.09
N PHE A 163 3.00 2.93 19.44
CA PHE A 163 2.03 2.62 20.48
C PHE A 163 2.68 2.65 21.87
N ASP A 164 1.87 3.00 22.86
CA ASP A 164 2.24 2.82 24.25
C ASP A 164 2.18 1.34 24.64
N PRO A 165 3.04 0.87 25.56
CA PRO A 165 3.00 -0.51 26.05
C PRO A 165 1.60 -0.88 26.56
N PRO A 166 1.14 -2.14 26.37
CA PRO A 166 -0.14 -2.58 26.89
C PRO A 166 -0.26 -2.39 28.41
N ASP A 167 -1.45 -1.99 28.85
CA ASP A 167 -1.81 -1.86 30.25
C ASP A 167 -2.10 -3.22 30.91
N ALA A 168 -2.53 -3.20 32.18
CA ALA A 168 -2.88 -4.42 32.92
C ALA A 168 -4.03 -5.21 32.29
N GLN A 169 -4.83 -4.56 31.42
CA GLN A 169 -5.94 -5.14 30.68
C GLN A 169 -5.49 -5.70 29.32
N GLY A 170 -4.19 -5.57 28.98
CA GLY A 170 -3.60 -6.06 27.74
C GLY A 170 -3.87 -5.17 26.54
N PHE A 171 -4.31 -3.92 26.75
CA PHE A 171 -4.60 -2.97 25.68
C PHE A 171 -3.62 -1.81 25.68
N SER A 172 -3.24 -1.34 24.50
CA SER A 172 -2.43 -0.14 24.38
C SER A 172 -3.29 1.11 24.68
N PRO A 173 -2.89 1.94 25.65
CA PRO A 173 -3.66 3.10 26.09
C PRO A 173 -3.64 4.25 25.07
N GLY A 174 -2.72 4.22 24.10
CA GLY A 174 -2.53 5.30 23.14
C GLY A 174 -1.47 5.02 22.09
N PHE A 175 -1.36 5.94 21.14
CA PHE A 175 -0.27 5.96 20.17
C PHE A 175 0.08 7.38 19.77
N SER A 176 1.27 7.55 19.18
CA SER A 176 1.72 8.82 18.64
C SER A 176 2.44 8.64 17.30
N ALA A 177 2.31 9.64 16.43
CA ALA A 177 3.04 9.72 15.17
C ALA A 177 3.70 11.09 15.07
N ALA A 178 4.99 11.16 15.39
CA ALA A 178 5.72 12.43 15.47
C ALA A 178 5.76 13.17 14.12
N CYS A 179 5.94 12.43 13.02
CA CYS A 179 5.98 12.98 11.66
C CYS A 179 4.67 13.73 11.31
N TRP A 180 3.54 13.26 11.82
CA TRP A 180 2.22 13.83 11.53
C TRP A 180 1.65 14.67 12.68
N LYS A 181 2.43 14.85 13.77
CA LYS A 181 1.98 15.47 15.03
C LYS A 181 0.62 14.94 15.48
N VAL A 182 0.47 13.61 15.44
CA VAL A 182 -0.73 12.90 15.87
C VAL A 182 -0.50 12.28 17.24
N PHE A 183 -1.48 12.43 18.12
CA PHE A 183 -1.55 11.78 19.42
C PHE A 183 -2.93 11.16 19.57
N ALA A 184 -2.99 9.95 20.11
CA ALA A 184 -4.23 9.24 20.27
C ALA A 184 -4.31 8.59 21.64
N LYS A 185 -5.49 8.66 22.25
CA LYS A 185 -5.80 8.03 23.53
C LYS A 185 -6.97 7.09 23.36
N ARG A 186 -6.82 5.85 23.82
CA ARG A 186 -7.89 4.85 23.79
C ARG A 186 -9.08 5.32 24.63
N ILE A 187 -10.29 5.14 24.10
CA ILE A 187 -11.54 5.40 24.82
C ILE A 187 -11.96 4.12 25.54
N THR A 188 -11.92 4.13 26.87
CA THR A 188 -12.38 3.02 27.72
C THR A 188 -13.91 2.87 27.59
N GLY A 189 -14.39 1.66 27.27
CA GLY A 189 -15.83 1.32 27.23
C GLY A 189 -16.46 1.05 25.85
N SER A 190 -15.68 1.07 24.76
CA SER A 190 -16.16 0.78 23.40
C SER A 190 -15.72 -0.62 22.95
N SER A 191 -16.31 -1.67 23.51
CA SER A 191 -16.18 -3.04 22.97
C SER A 191 -17.28 -3.30 21.94
N THR A 192 -17.07 -2.88 20.70
CA THR A 192 -17.83 -3.42 19.56
C THR A 192 -16.83 -3.77 18.47
N TYR A 193 -16.19 -4.92 18.66
CA TYR A 193 -15.60 -5.67 17.56
C TYR A 193 -16.77 -6.38 16.86
N GLU A 194 -17.32 -5.76 15.82
CA GLU A 194 -18.12 -6.47 14.83
C GLU A 194 -17.21 -6.68 13.63
N SER A 195 -16.78 -7.93 13.41
CA SER A 195 -16.06 -8.31 12.21
C SER A 195 -16.96 -8.03 11.00
N ARG A 196 -16.62 -7.02 10.20
CA ARG A 196 -17.25 -6.86 8.89
C ARG A 196 -16.66 -7.90 7.96
N ASP A 197 -17.49 -8.88 7.61
CA ASP A 197 -17.21 -9.84 6.55
C ASP A 197 -17.14 -9.05 5.23
N HIS A 198 -15.93 -8.78 4.74
CA HIS A 198 -15.72 -8.09 3.47
C HIS A 198 -15.86 -9.09 2.31
N SER A 199 -17.07 -9.57 2.07
CA SER A 199 -17.42 -10.13 0.77
C SER A 199 -17.34 -9.00 -0.27
N ILE A 200 -16.36 -9.12 -1.16
CA ILE A 200 -16.02 -8.30 -2.31
C ILE A 200 -17.27 -7.63 -2.94
N VAL A 201 -17.36 -6.31 -2.84
CA VAL A 201 -18.28 -5.50 -3.66
C VAL A 201 -17.46 -4.86 -4.76
N GLU A 202 -17.62 -5.34 -5.99
CA GLU A 202 -17.07 -4.71 -7.19
C GLU A 202 -17.63 -3.28 -7.35
N PRO A 203 -16.81 -2.26 -7.64
CA PRO A 203 -17.32 -0.93 -7.91
C PRO A 203 -17.99 -0.87 -9.28
N ARG A 204 -19.31 -0.65 -9.31
CA ARG A 204 -20.02 -0.15 -10.49
C ARG A 204 -19.54 1.27 -10.79
N LEU A 205 -18.92 1.43 -11.95
CA LEU A 205 -18.81 2.70 -12.66
C LEU A 205 -20.22 3.14 -13.04
N ASP A 206 -20.68 4.29 -12.54
CA ASP A 206 -21.37 5.31 -13.34
C ASP A 206 -21.79 6.54 -12.50
N ASP A 207 -21.78 7.68 -13.20
CA ASP A 207 -22.37 9.00 -12.94
C ASP A 207 -21.66 10.04 -12.04
N GLY A 208 -20.92 10.93 -12.72
CA GLY A 208 -21.34 12.34 -12.85
C GLY A 208 -20.95 13.34 -11.75
N PRO A 209 -20.63 14.61 -12.09
CA PRO A 209 -19.73 15.42 -11.29
C PRO A 209 -20.44 16.33 -10.29
N SER A 210 -19.89 16.47 -9.09
CA SER A 210 -20.17 17.61 -8.21
C SER A 210 -18.88 18.21 -7.67
N PHE A 211 -18.58 19.38 -8.23
CA PHE A 211 -17.61 20.39 -7.81
C PHE A 211 -17.47 20.51 -6.29
N PHE A 212 -16.24 20.59 -5.79
CA PHE A 212 -15.80 21.64 -4.86
C PHE A 212 -14.26 21.72 -4.89
N SER A 213 -13.75 22.91 -5.24
CA SER A 213 -12.35 23.33 -5.23
C SER A 213 -12.00 23.95 -3.89
N LEU A 214 -10.81 23.68 -3.34
CA LEU A 214 -10.08 24.46 -2.32
C LEU A 214 -8.59 24.04 -2.44
N VAL A 215 -7.73 24.85 -3.06
CA VAL A 215 -6.84 25.88 -2.44
C VAL A 215 -6.05 25.34 -1.25
#